data_AF-A0A179B369-F1
#
_entry.id   AF-A0A179B369-F1
#
_cell.length_a   1.000
_cell.length_b   1.000
_cell.length_c   1.000
_cell.angle_alpha   90.00
_cell.angle_beta   90.00
_cell.angle_gamma   90.00
#
_symmetry.space_group_name_H-M   'P 1'
#
loop_
_entity.id
_entity.type
_entity.pdbx_description
1 polymer ?
#
loop_
_entity_poly.entity_id
_entity_poly.type
_entity_poly.pdbx_seq_one_letter_code
_entity_poly.pdbx_strand_id
1 'polypeptide(L)'
;MSADEAKRVSADHVERTIGESQGSERESWRLLPENLRRRAGELANDVAERLGDAEADRQIVDRPGNVEPIFGSSMWLPGTLSNGLAGTALMYSLLARSDPRCLQLAHRHLQAALESATWNSQGGLMGGPAGILAAAQGASGVGKNYPGLREKLTTRLAATQTEAVRAYAEALKDGVHWLAYDIMHGVTGVLRVLMDEPSKDARSAVEATNGYLCSHILKRRESGLPGWWVPSELEPIAEDRETYPHGDLNLGMAHGVTGVVATLTTLAERASLTPEMEDALRRAVDWMAMWRQEVDGVPYWPARIPAELNGSPRDAPPQFTRAAWCYGTPGVALTLMRAGRLLGDPGVVDTAVDALVGHLQAPEHAWRLDGPTFCHGYSGALHVLHRAWLIRGDERLRQLALTMASKLIDDMAEPDAPFIFRHWMPDSPEGWQKADSYKRVDSVGLLEGASGVAAVLYSLSLDDPSDLPAWDRVFALS
;
A
#
# COMPACT_ATOMS: atom_id res chain seq x y z
N MET A 1 18.96 21.12 59.04
CA MET A 1 18.15 21.40 57.84
C MET A 1 16.78 21.80 58.31
N SER A 2 16.37 23.02 57.98
CA SER A 2 15.10 23.61 58.44
C SER A 2 13.92 22.85 57.82
N ALA A 3 12.77 22.79 58.52
CA ALA A 3 11.55 22.14 58.04
C ALA A 3 11.05 22.68 56.67
N ASP A 4 11.52 23.85 56.24
CA ASP A 4 11.25 24.43 54.92
C ASP A 4 12.07 23.82 53.77
N GLU A 5 13.28 23.29 54.02
CA GLU A 5 14.06 22.60 52.98
C GLU A 5 13.46 21.22 52.66
N ALA A 6 12.91 20.52 53.65
CA ALA A 6 12.28 19.22 53.45
C ALA A 6 10.97 19.32 52.64
N LYS A 7 10.23 20.43 52.77
CA LYS A 7 9.00 20.68 51.99
C LYS A 7 9.28 21.07 50.54
N ARG A 8 10.36 21.82 50.26
CA ARG A 8 10.76 22.16 48.89
C ARG A 8 11.27 20.94 48.11
N VAL A 9 12.10 20.10 48.74
CA VAL A 9 12.59 18.85 48.10
C VAL A 9 11.44 17.88 47.84
N SER A 10 10.41 17.83 48.70
CA SER A 10 9.23 16.98 48.49
C SER A 10 8.30 17.50 47.39
N ALA A 11 8.17 18.82 47.21
CA ALA A 11 7.35 19.40 46.14
C ALA A 11 8.02 19.24 44.77
N ASP A 12 9.34 19.49 44.68
CA ASP A 12 10.12 19.30 43.46
C ASP A 12 10.15 17.82 43.03
N HIS A 13 10.16 16.87 43.98
CA HIS A 13 10.10 15.44 43.65
C HIS A 13 8.72 15.03 43.12
N VAL A 14 7.63 15.54 43.72
CA VAL A 14 6.26 15.24 43.28
C VAL A 14 5.94 15.89 41.93
N GLU A 15 6.40 17.11 41.64
CA GLU A 15 6.25 17.72 40.32
C GLU A 15 7.08 16.99 39.24
N ARG A 16 8.27 16.49 39.58
CA ARG A 16 9.07 15.64 38.68
C ARG A 16 8.38 14.30 38.39
N THR A 17 7.84 13.64 39.42
CA THR A 17 7.16 12.34 39.25
C THR A 17 5.83 12.48 38.50
N ILE A 18 5.10 13.60 38.64
CA ILE A 18 3.89 13.88 37.86
C ILE A 18 4.24 14.28 36.42
N GLY A 19 5.33 15.02 36.20
CA GLY A 19 5.84 15.32 34.86
C GLY A 19 6.37 14.08 34.12
N GLU A 20 7.04 13.17 34.83
CA GLU A 20 7.50 11.88 34.30
C GLU A 20 6.34 10.89 34.10
N SER A 21 5.30 10.89 34.96
CA SER A 21 4.12 10.04 34.76
C SER A 21 3.22 10.54 33.64
N GLN A 22 3.04 11.86 33.48
CA GLN A 22 2.31 12.44 32.34
C GLN A 22 3.11 12.35 31.04
N GLY A 23 4.45 12.41 31.10
CA GLY A 23 5.34 12.14 29.96
C GLY A 23 5.28 10.66 29.53
N SER A 24 5.29 9.74 30.49
CA SER A 24 5.15 8.29 30.28
C SER A 24 3.77 7.89 29.74
N GLU A 25 2.67 8.44 30.27
CA GLU A 25 1.32 8.23 29.73
C GLU A 25 1.13 8.90 28.36
N ARG A 26 1.84 10.00 28.07
CA ARG A 26 1.90 10.62 26.74
C ARG A 26 2.83 9.89 25.75
N GLU A 27 3.67 8.97 26.19
CA GLU A 27 4.47 8.14 25.28
C GLU A 27 3.74 6.83 24.92
N SER A 28 2.84 6.34 25.78
CA SER A 28 2.12 5.09 25.55
C SER A 28 1.06 5.17 24.44
N TRP A 29 0.63 6.37 24.03
CA TRP A 29 -0.32 6.57 22.92
C TRP A 29 0.35 6.87 21.57
N ARG A 30 1.68 6.74 21.48
CA ARG A 30 2.44 6.99 20.25
C ARG A 30 3.05 5.70 19.72
N LEU A 31 3.06 5.51 18.40
CA LEU A 31 3.66 4.34 17.77
C LEU A 31 5.17 4.29 18.03
N LEU A 32 5.88 5.42 17.87
CA LEU A 32 7.32 5.52 18.02
C LEU A 32 7.73 6.54 19.10
N PRO A 33 8.87 6.34 19.79
CA PRO A 33 9.42 7.32 20.72
C PRO A 33 9.90 8.58 19.99
N GLU A 34 9.97 9.70 20.71
CA GLU A 34 10.25 11.02 20.13
C GLU A 34 11.54 11.09 19.32
N ASN A 35 12.63 10.46 19.80
CA ASN A 35 13.91 10.46 19.11
C ASN A 35 13.81 9.83 17.71
N LEU A 36 13.07 8.72 17.59
CA LEU A 36 12.92 7.99 16.35
C LEU A 36 11.95 8.72 15.39
N ARG A 37 10.89 9.34 15.92
CA ARG A 37 9.99 10.20 15.12
C ARG A 37 10.71 11.39 14.52
N ARG A 38 11.53 12.09 15.33
CA ARG A 38 12.35 13.21 14.86
C ARG A 38 13.30 12.76 13.76
N ARG A 39 13.98 11.62 13.95
CA ARG A 39 14.90 11.07 12.95
C ARG A 39 14.19 10.67 11.65
N ALA A 40 12.99 10.09 11.75
CA ALA A 40 12.15 9.80 10.60
C ALA A 40 11.80 11.07 9.81
N GLY A 41 11.42 12.14 10.52
CA GLY A 41 11.12 13.44 9.91
C GLY A 41 12.34 14.08 9.22
N GLU A 42 13.52 14.01 9.86
CA GLU A 42 14.79 14.45 9.26
C GLU A 42 15.08 13.71 7.95
N LEU A 43 15.04 12.37 7.97
CA LEU A 43 15.30 11.56 6.78
C LEU A 43 14.27 11.79 5.66
N ALA A 44 12.99 11.98 6.01
CA ALA A 44 11.96 12.30 5.02
C ALA A 44 12.26 13.64 4.31
N ASN A 45 12.70 14.65 5.06
CA ASN A 45 13.09 15.94 4.51
C ASN A 45 14.39 15.84 3.68
N ASP A 46 15.37 15.06 4.12
CA ASP A 46 16.63 14.87 3.38
C ASP A 46 16.36 14.18 2.03
N VAL A 47 15.49 13.17 1.98
CA VAL A 47 15.06 12.56 0.70
C VAL A 47 14.37 13.58 -0.18
N ALA A 48 13.45 14.36 0.38
CA ALA A 48 12.73 15.39 -0.36
C ALA A 48 13.64 16.50 -0.88
N GLU A 49 14.71 16.85 -0.17
CA GLU A 49 15.70 17.81 -0.66
C GLU A 49 16.50 17.23 -1.85
N ARG A 50 16.90 15.96 -1.77
CA ARG A 50 17.66 15.29 -2.84
C ARG A 50 16.86 15.05 -4.12
N LEU A 51 15.54 14.91 -4.01
CA LEU A 51 14.60 14.76 -5.14
C LEU A 51 14.11 16.11 -5.69
N GLY A 52 14.78 17.22 -5.37
CA GLY A 52 14.28 18.58 -5.65
C GLY A 52 14.31 19.02 -7.12
N ASP A 53 14.97 18.25 -7.98
CA ASP A 53 15.22 18.55 -9.39
C ASP A 53 14.98 17.31 -10.28
N ALA A 54 13.81 17.29 -10.93
CA ALA A 54 13.39 16.19 -11.80
C ALA A 54 14.36 15.88 -12.96
N GLU A 55 15.13 16.86 -13.44
CA GLU A 55 16.09 16.62 -14.53
C GLU A 55 17.38 15.98 -13.98
N ALA A 56 17.84 16.42 -12.81
CA ALA A 56 18.94 15.75 -12.12
C ALA A 56 18.56 14.32 -11.70
N ASP A 57 17.33 14.14 -11.21
CA ASP A 57 16.78 12.84 -10.82
C ASP A 57 16.82 11.87 -12.01
N ARG A 58 16.37 12.32 -13.19
CA ARG A 58 16.39 11.56 -14.45
C ARG A 58 17.80 11.07 -14.78
N GLN A 59 18.81 11.93 -14.67
CA GLN A 59 20.20 11.58 -14.97
C GLN A 59 20.75 10.52 -14.02
N ILE A 60 20.28 10.51 -12.76
CA ILE A 60 20.66 9.51 -11.76
C ILE A 60 19.98 8.18 -12.04
N VAL A 61 18.66 8.16 -12.22
CA VAL A 61 17.91 6.90 -12.36
C VAL A 61 18.14 6.21 -13.71
N ASP A 62 18.45 6.98 -14.76
CA ASP A 62 18.65 6.45 -16.11
C ASP A 62 20.13 6.18 -16.46
N ARG A 63 21.04 6.29 -15.49
CA ARG A 63 22.47 6.02 -15.73
C ARG A 63 22.70 4.55 -16.10
N PRO A 64 23.71 4.22 -16.95
CA PRO A 64 23.93 2.86 -17.45
C PRO A 64 24.06 1.75 -16.39
N GLY A 65 24.51 2.09 -15.18
CA GLY A 65 24.65 1.14 -14.07
C GLY A 65 23.37 0.90 -13.26
N ASN A 66 22.31 1.70 -13.44
CA ASN A 66 21.10 1.70 -12.62
C ASN A 66 19.92 0.99 -13.30
N VAL A 67 20.18 -0.22 -13.78
CA VAL A 67 19.18 -1.07 -14.44
C VAL A 67 18.77 -2.24 -13.57
N GLU A 68 17.55 -2.74 -13.74
CA GLU A 68 17.11 -3.96 -13.08
C GLU A 68 17.89 -5.19 -13.60
N PRO A 69 18.15 -6.20 -12.75
CA PRO A 69 19.10 -7.26 -13.05
C PRO A 69 18.57 -8.35 -14.01
N ILE A 70 17.26 -8.43 -14.27
CA ILE A 70 16.64 -9.53 -15.01
C ILE A 70 16.59 -9.21 -16.51
N PHE A 71 16.06 -8.05 -16.90
CA PHE A 71 15.95 -7.61 -18.30
C PHE A 71 16.98 -6.54 -18.69
N GLY A 72 17.78 -6.05 -17.73
CA GLY A 72 18.79 -5.02 -17.98
C GLY A 72 18.19 -3.65 -18.34
N SER A 73 16.97 -3.37 -17.90
CA SER A 73 16.22 -2.16 -18.24
C SER A 73 16.18 -1.12 -17.12
N SER A 74 15.99 0.15 -17.49
CA SER A 74 15.79 1.23 -16.52
C SER A 74 14.39 1.12 -15.91
N MET A 75 14.25 1.30 -14.59
CA MET A 75 12.94 1.37 -13.93
C MET A 75 12.24 2.71 -14.16
N TRP A 76 12.90 3.66 -14.83
CA TRP A 76 12.43 5.03 -14.97
C TRP A 76 11.19 5.14 -15.84
N LEU A 77 10.05 5.44 -15.21
CA LEU A 77 8.77 5.69 -15.86
C LEU A 77 8.24 7.05 -15.39
N PRO A 78 8.72 8.17 -15.97
CA PRO A 78 8.53 9.52 -15.43
C PRO A 78 7.07 9.92 -15.18
N GLY A 79 6.13 9.43 -15.99
CA GLY A 79 4.70 9.74 -15.87
C GLY A 79 3.94 8.96 -14.78
N THR A 80 4.58 8.04 -14.06
CA THR A 80 3.86 7.07 -13.21
C THR A 80 3.92 7.39 -11.71
N LEU A 81 2.97 6.84 -10.94
CA LEU A 81 3.07 6.83 -9.48
C LEU A 81 4.13 5.84 -8.99
N SER A 82 4.24 4.70 -9.70
CA SER A 82 5.11 3.59 -9.31
C SER A 82 6.58 4.01 -9.17
N ASN A 83 7.15 4.51 -10.26
CA ASN A 83 8.59 4.72 -10.44
C ASN A 83 8.91 6.13 -10.97
N GLY A 84 7.93 7.04 -10.95
CA GLY A 84 7.98 8.32 -11.65
C GLY A 84 7.66 9.56 -10.81
N LEU A 85 7.55 10.67 -11.54
CA LEU A 85 7.39 12.01 -11.00
C LEU A 85 5.99 12.25 -10.42
N ALA A 86 4.96 11.52 -10.89
CA ALA A 86 3.65 11.59 -10.25
C ALA A 86 3.72 11.09 -8.79
N GLY A 87 4.54 10.07 -8.54
CA GLY A 87 4.79 9.55 -7.20
C GLY A 87 5.49 10.57 -6.30
N THR A 88 6.58 11.16 -6.80
CA THR A 88 7.29 12.25 -6.08
C THR A 88 6.38 13.45 -5.81
N ALA A 89 5.48 13.80 -6.74
CA ALA A 89 4.53 14.90 -6.56
C ALA A 89 3.56 14.63 -5.40
N LEU A 90 3.10 13.39 -5.23
CA LEU A 90 2.26 13.01 -4.11
C LEU A 90 3.02 13.06 -2.77
N MET A 91 4.29 12.60 -2.75
CA MET A 91 5.16 12.74 -1.58
C MET A 91 5.34 14.23 -1.20
N TYR A 92 5.65 15.11 -2.15
CA TYR A 92 5.75 16.55 -1.85
C TYR A 92 4.43 17.16 -1.37
N SER A 93 3.30 16.70 -1.90
CA SER A 93 1.98 17.12 -1.44
C SER A 93 1.71 16.73 0.02
N LEU A 94 2.25 15.58 0.44
CA LEU A 94 2.20 15.13 1.83
C LEU A 94 3.07 16.02 2.73
N LEU A 95 4.32 16.26 2.36
CA LEU A 95 5.27 17.09 3.13
C LEU A 95 4.86 18.57 3.19
N ALA A 96 4.06 19.03 2.23
CA ALA A 96 3.53 20.39 2.19
C ALA A 96 2.73 20.81 3.44
N ARG A 97 2.27 19.84 4.25
CA ARG A 97 1.61 20.11 5.53
C ARG A 97 2.57 20.73 6.55
N SER A 98 3.85 20.38 6.52
CA SER A 98 4.88 20.93 7.40
C SER A 98 5.75 21.99 6.71
N ASP A 99 5.95 21.87 5.39
CA ASP A 99 6.70 22.85 4.61
C ASP A 99 5.93 23.30 3.36
N PRO A 100 5.27 24.47 3.39
CA PRO A 100 4.51 24.99 2.25
C PRO A 100 5.30 25.11 0.94
N ARG A 101 6.63 25.18 0.98
CA ARG A 101 7.48 25.21 -0.23
C ARG A 101 7.35 23.91 -1.05
N CYS A 102 7.04 22.80 -0.40
CA CYS A 102 6.81 21.52 -1.07
C CYS A 102 5.62 21.56 -2.04
N LEU A 103 4.66 22.49 -1.90
CA LEU A 103 3.60 22.65 -2.90
C LEU A 103 4.14 23.05 -4.28
N GLN A 104 5.16 23.90 -4.32
CA GLN A 104 5.80 24.30 -5.58
C GLN A 104 6.58 23.13 -6.20
N LEU A 105 7.21 22.30 -5.37
CA LEU A 105 7.88 21.06 -5.80
C LEU A 105 6.86 20.05 -6.34
N ALA A 106 5.75 19.82 -5.63
CA ALA A 106 4.65 18.98 -6.09
C ALA A 106 4.12 19.44 -7.45
N HIS A 107 3.94 20.75 -7.64
CA HIS A 107 3.53 21.33 -8.91
C HIS A 107 4.51 21.02 -10.05
N ARG A 108 5.81 21.28 -9.84
CA ARG A 108 6.85 21.04 -10.86
C ARG A 108 6.93 19.56 -11.25
N HIS A 109 6.89 18.66 -10.27
CA HIS A 109 6.96 17.22 -10.54
C HIS A 109 5.69 16.71 -11.22
N LEU A 110 4.50 17.20 -10.84
CA LEU A 110 3.25 16.87 -11.51
C LEU A 110 3.23 17.36 -12.97
N GLN A 111 3.74 18.55 -13.24
CA GLN A 111 3.86 19.07 -14.59
C GLN A 111 4.80 18.21 -15.44
N ALA A 112 6.00 17.90 -14.92
CA ALA A 112 6.95 17.05 -15.63
C ALA A 112 6.43 15.62 -15.86
N ALA A 113 5.65 15.07 -14.91
CA ALA A 113 4.97 13.79 -15.08
C ALA A 113 3.96 13.84 -16.23
N LEU A 114 3.17 14.91 -16.32
CA LEU A 114 2.19 15.12 -17.41
C LEU A 114 2.84 15.27 -18.78
N GLU A 115 3.96 16.01 -18.86
CA GLU A 115 4.72 16.20 -20.09
C GLU A 115 5.33 14.88 -20.59
N SER A 116 5.65 13.98 -19.66
CA SER A 116 6.22 12.65 -19.95
C SER A 116 5.17 11.55 -20.08
N ALA A 117 3.88 11.85 -19.83
CA ALA A 117 2.83 10.85 -19.80
C ALA A 117 2.56 10.31 -21.22
N THR A 118 2.75 9.01 -21.40
CA THR A 118 2.31 8.30 -22.61
C THR A 118 0.83 7.97 -22.47
N TRP A 119 -0.04 8.75 -23.12
CA TRP A 119 -1.51 8.67 -22.98
C TRP A 119 -2.18 7.41 -23.56
N ASN A 120 -1.39 6.40 -23.92
CA ASN A 120 -1.82 5.14 -24.50
C ASN A 120 -1.38 3.96 -23.62
N SER A 121 -2.14 3.70 -22.57
CA SER A 121 -2.33 2.38 -21.95
C SER A 121 -3.45 2.53 -20.91
N GLN A 122 -4.04 1.42 -20.49
CA GLN A 122 -5.19 1.30 -19.59
C GLN A 122 -5.23 2.33 -18.44
N GLY A 123 -6.43 2.65 -17.93
CA GLY A 123 -6.69 3.70 -16.94
C GLY A 123 -5.99 3.58 -15.57
N GLY A 124 -5.11 2.59 -15.39
CA GLY A 124 -4.54 2.12 -14.14
C GLY A 124 -3.99 3.17 -13.17
N LEU A 125 -4.03 2.84 -11.88
CA LEU A 125 -3.60 3.71 -10.80
C LEU A 125 -2.09 3.92 -10.78
N MET A 126 -1.31 2.85 -10.91
CA MET A 126 0.14 2.94 -10.71
C MET A 126 0.89 3.46 -11.93
N GLY A 127 0.43 3.13 -13.13
CA GLY A 127 1.08 3.48 -14.40
C GLY A 127 0.28 4.37 -15.35
N GLY A 128 -0.97 4.71 -15.01
CA GLY A 128 -1.91 5.32 -15.94
C GLY A 128 -2.50 6.66 -15.47
N PRO A 129 -3.50 7.18 -16.20
CA PRO A 129 -4.09 8.50 -15.93
C PRO A 129 -4.77 8.62 -14.55
N ALA A 130 -5.21 7.52 -13.92
CA ALA A 130 -5.71 7.56 -12.55
C ALA A 130 -4.62 7.94 -11.56
N GLY A 131 -3.36 7.57 -11.81
CA GLY A 131 -2.22 7.97 -10.98
C GLY A 131 -1.95 9.48 -11.03
N ILE A 132 -2.04 10.07 -12.22
CA ILE A 132 -1.94 11.53 -12.38
C ILE A 132 -3.09 12.24 -11.66
N LEU A 133 -4.33 11.71 -11.76
CA LEU A 133 -5.46 12.26 -11.03
C LEU A 133 -5.24 12.18 -9.51
N ALA A 134 -4.71 11.06 -9.01
CA ALA A 134 -4.38 10.90 -7.59
C ALA A 134 -3.30 11.90 -7.11
N ALA A 135 -2.25 12.11 -7.92
CA ALA A 135 -1.23 13.11 -7.64
C ALA A 135 -1.80 14.54 -7.66
N ALA A 136 -2.66 14.87 -8.63
CA ALA A 136 -3.34 16.17 -8.72
C ALA A 136 -4.29 16.41 -7.53
N GLN A 137 -5.00 15.38 -7.08
CA GLN A 137 -5.83 15.44 -5.88
C GLN A 137 -4.98 15.72 -4.63
N GLY A 138 -3.82 15.07 -4.47
CA GLY A 138 -2.88 15.36 -3.39
C GLY A 138 -2.34 16.80 -3.45
N ALA A 139 -1.88 17.23 -4.62
CA ALA A 139 -1.29 18.55 -4.84
C ALA A 139 -2.32 19.69 -4.83
N SER A 140 -3.62 19.38 -4.80
CA SER A 140 -4.69 20.38 -4.88
C SER A 140 -4.80 21.29 -3.64
N GLY A 141 -4.06 20.97 -2.56
CA GLY A 141 -4.12 21.67 -1.28
C GLY A 141 -5.53 21.60 -0.70
N VAL A 142 -6.10 22.74 -0.27
CA VAL A 142 -7.50 22.85 0.17
C VAL A 142 -8.48 22.84 -1.03
N GLY A 143 -8.22 22.01 -2.04
CA GLY A 143 -9.09 21.82 -3.21
C GLY A 143 -9.16 23.00 -4.21
N LYS A 144 -8.17 23.91 -4.18
CA LYS A 144 -8.19 25.13 -5.02
C LYS A 144 -7.37 25.00 -6.31
N ASN A 145 -6.41 24.07 -6.35
CA ASN A 145 -5.51 23.93 -7.50
C ASN A 145 -5.98 22.82 -8.46
N TYR A 146 -5.68 23.00 -9.74
CA TYR A 146 -5.93 22.06 -10.84
C TYR A 146 -7.40 21.65 -11.12
N PRO A 147 -8.43 22.49 -10.91
CA PRO A 147 -9.82 22.09 -11.16
C PRO A 147 -10.04 21.60 -12.60
N GLY A 148 -9.48 22.29 -13.60
CA GLY A 148 -9.62 21.90 -15.01
C GLY A 148 -8.86 20.63 -15.40
N LEU A 149 -7.74 20.30 -14.72
CA LEU A 149 -7.03 19.03 -14.96
C LEU A 149 -7.83 17.88 -14.36
N ARG A 150 -8.29 18.03 -13.12
CA ARG A 150 -9.11 17.03 -12.42
C ARG A 150 -10.38 16.73 -13.21
N GLU A 151 -11.11 17.77 -13.62
CA GLU A 151 -12.33 17.61 -14.43
C GLU A 151 -12.08 16.78 -15.70
N LYS A 152 -11.06 17.15 -16.50
CA LYS A 152 -10.73 16.44 -17.75
C LYS A 152 -10.34 14.98 -17.52
N LEU A 153 -9.51 14.71 -16.52
CA LEU A 153 -9.09 13.35 -16.17
C LEU A 153 -10.28 12.54 -15.66
N THR A 154 -11.09 13.11 -14.77
CA THR A 154 -12.29 12.47 -14.22
C THR A 154 -13.27 12.10 -15.33
N THR A 155 -13.59 13.02 -16.26
CA THR A 155 -14.49 12.71 -17.39
C THR A 155 -13.95 11.58 -18.25
N ARG A 156 -12.66 11.61 -18.60
CA ARG A 156 -12.03 10.53 -19.39
C ARG A 156 -12.06 9.20 -18.66
N LEU A 157 -11.62 9.18 -17.40
CA LEU A 157 -11.56 7.98 -16.57
C LEU A 157 -12.95 7.39 -16.33
N ALA A 158 -13.96 8.21 -16.02
CA ALA A 158 -15.32 7.74 -15.80
C ALA A 158 -15.92 7.08 -17.05
N ALA A 159 -15.68 7.65 -18.23
CA ALA A 159 -16.12 7.07 -19.50
C ALA A 159 -15.42 5.73 -19.78
N THR A 160 -14.09 5.69 -19.73
CA THR A 160 -13.31 4.47 -19.97
C THR A 160 -13.62 3.39 -18.93
N GLN A 161 -13.79 3.76 -17.66
CA GLN A 161 -14.14 2.85 -16.58
C GLN A 161 -15.49 2.18 -16.85
N THR A 162 -16.51 2.96 -17.22
CA THR A 162 -17.86 2.46 -17.49
C THR A 162 -17.87 1.49 -18.68
N GLU A 163 -17.10 1.79 -19.72
CA GLU A 163 -16.93 0.89 -20.86
C GLU A 163 -16.18 -0.40 -20.48
N ALA A 164 -15.09 -0.29 -19.72
CA ALA A 164 -14.29 -1.42 -19.27
C ALA A 164 -15.10 -2.39 -18.42
N VAL A 165 -15.83 -1.91 -17.41
CA VAL A 165 -16.65 -2.80 -16.54
C VAL A 165 -17.75 -3.49 -17.33
N ARG A 166 -18.33 -2.84 -18.35
CA ARG A 166 -19.32 -3.48 -19.24
C ARG A 166 -18.65 -4.58 -20.08
N ALA A 167 -17.52 -4.28 -20.71
CA ALA A 167 -16.80 -5.24 -21.53
C ALA A 167 -16.36 -6.47 -20.71
N TYR A 168 -15.83 -6.25 -19.49
CA TYR A 168 -15.49 -7.35 -18.60
C TYR A 168 -16.71 -8.13 -18.12
N ALA A 169 -17.84 -7.45 -17.85
CA ALA A 169 -19.09 -8.12 -17.48
C ALA A 169 -19.57 -9.10 -18.58
N GLU A 170 -19.43 -8.71 -19.84
CA GLU A 170 -19.83 -9.52 -21.01
C GLU A 170 -18.84 -10.67 -21.31
N ALA A 171 -17.55 -10.49 -20.99
CA ALA A 171 -16.48 -11.43 -21.30
C ALA A 171 -16.26 -12.56 -20.25
N LEU A 172 -16.96 -12.53 -19.11
CA LEU A 172 -16.77 -13.38 -17.91
C LEU A 172 -16.96 -14.90 -18.06
N LYS A 173 -17.02 -15.44 -19.28
CA LYS A 173 -17.43 -16.82 -19.55
C LYS A 173 -16.54 -17.88 -18.90
N ASP A 174 -15.20 -17.73 -18.94
CA ASP A 174 -14.24 -18.75 -18.48
C ASP A 174 -13.11 -18.16 -17.63
N GLY A 175 -13.41 -17.16 -16.79
CA GLY A 175 -12.44 -16.51 -15.90
C GLY A 175 -12.08 -15.10 -16.38
N VAL A 176 -11.16 -14.44 -15.67
CA VAL A 176 -10.78 -13.05 -15.94
C VAL A 176 -9.27 -12.86 -15.87
N HIS A 177 -8.76 -11.91 -16.64
CA HIS A 177 -7.41 -11.40 -16.44
C HIS A 177 -7.40 -10.46 -15.22
N TRP A 178 -6.27 -10.33 -14.49
CA TRP A 178 -6.19 -9.47 -13.30
C TRP A 178 -6.60 -7.99 -13.56
N LEU A 179 -6.51 -7.53 -14.81
CA LEU A 179 -6.85 -6.16 -15.22
C LEU A 179 -8.35 -5.88 -15.06
N ALA A 180 -9.14 -6.95 -15.03
CA ALA A 180 -10.57 -6.86 -14.81
C ALA A 180 -10.92 -6.44 -13.37
N TYR A 181 -10.00 -6.55 -12.41
CA TYR A 181 -10.34 -6.28 -11.00
C TYR A 181 -9.23 -5.68 -10.14
N ASP A 182 -7.95 -5.70 -10.55
CA ASP A 182 -6.86 -5.34 -9.64
C ASP A 182 -6.78 -3.84 -9.30
N ILE A 183 -5.95 -3.52 -8.29
CA ILE A 183 -5.72 -2.13 -7.86
C ILE A 183 -4.66 -1.42 -8.71
N MET A 184 -3.70 -2.16 -9.25
CA MET A 184 -2.52 -1.57 -9.88
C MET A 184 -2.86 -0.95 -11.24
N HIS A 185 -3.63 -1.69 -12.04
CA HIS A 185 -3.90 -1.40 -13.44
C HIS A 185 -5.40 -1.47 -13.78
N GLY A 186 -6.17 -2.17 -12.99
CA GLY A 186 -7.55 -2.51 -13.23
C GLY A 186 -8.56 -1.54 -12.64
N VAL A 187 -9.82 -1.96 -12.72
CA VAL A 187 -10.99 -1.13 -12.39
C VAL A 187 -11.04 -0.74 -10.91
N THR A 188 -10.43 -1.51 -10.01
CA THR A 188 -10.43 -1.20 -8.57
C THR A 188 -9.53 -0.01 -8.26
N GLY A 189 -8.36 0.09 -8.90
CA GLY A 189 -7.48 1.25 -8.75
C GLY A 189 -8.14 2.55 -9.23
N VAL A 190 -8.82 2.48 -10.37
CA VAL A 190 -9.56 3.62 -10.93
C VAL A 190 -10.75 3.99 -10.03
N LEU A 191 -11.51 3.01 -9.56
CA LEU A 191 -12.59 3.21 -8.57
C LEU A 191 -12.07 3.95 -7.34
N ARG A 192 -10.90 3.55 -6.82
CA ARG A 192 -10.31 4.17 -5.64
C ARG A 192 -10.05 5.65 -5.83
N VAL A 193 -9.69 6.11 -7.03
CA VAL A 193 -9.44 7.54 -7.28
C VAL A 193 -10.73 8.29 -7.61
N LEU A 194 -11.64 7.69 -8.39
CA LEU A 194 -12.89 8.32 -8.81
C LEU A 194 -13.86 8.57 -7.66
N MET A 195 -13.84 7.76 -6.60
CA MET A 195 -14.69 8.00 -5.42
C MET A 195 -14.40 9.33 -4.69
N ASP A 196 -13.24 9.95 -4.93
CA ASP A 196 -12.86 11.25 -4.39
C ASP A 196 -13.29 12.43 -5.30
N GLU A 197 -13.97 12.15 -6.41
CA GLU A 197 -14.40 13.15 -7.38
C GLU A 197 -15.91 13.44 -7.26
N PRO A 198 -16.33 14.72 -7.17
CA PRO A 198 -17.72 15.09 -6.89
C PRO A 198 -18.60 15.14 -8.16
N SER A 199 -18.08 14.83 -9.34
CA SER A 199 -18.85 14.94 -10.59
C SER A 199 -19.91 13.85 -10.70
N LYS A 200 -20.96 14.10 -11.49
CA LYS A 200 -22.00 13.08 -11.75
C LYS A 200 -21.42 11.86 -12.48
N ASP A 201 -20.53 12.10 -13.44
CA ASP A 201 -19.89 11.04 -14.21
C ASP A 201 -19.05 10.12 -13.32
N ALA A 202 -18.30 10.70 -12.37
CA ALA A 202 -17.53 9.93 -11.39
C ALA A 202 -18.45 9.05 -10.54
N ARG A 203 -19.54 9.61 -9.99
CA ARG A 203 -20.52 8.84 -9.20
C ARG A 203 -21.10 7.68 -9.98
N SER A 204 -21.52 7.90 -11.23
CA SER A 204 -22.08 6.83 -12.07
C SER A 204 -21.05 5.74 -12.38
N ALA A 205 -19.78 6.10 -12.62
CA ALA A 205 -18.73 5.10 -12.83
C ALA A 205 -18.41 4.31 -11.54
N VAL A 206 -18.43 4.98 -10.38
CA VAL A 206 -18.27 4.37 -9.06
C VAL A 206 -19.38 3.36 -8.79
N GLU A 207 -20.64 3.74 -9.00
CA GLU A 207 -21.81 2.86 -8.85
C GLU A 207 -21.74 1.64 -9.77
N ALA A 208 -21.42 1.85 -11.06
CA ALA A 208 -21.29 0.77 -12.04
C ALA A 208 -20.14 -0.19 -11.67
N THR A 209 -19.00 0.34 -11.23
CA THR A 209 -17.85 -0.49 -10.83
C THR A 209 -18.14 -1.26 -9.54
N ASN A 210 -18.76 -0.63 -8.54
CA ASN A 210 -19.19 -1.29 -7.32
C ASN A 210 -20.14 -2.46 -7.62
N GLY A 211 -21.15 -2.22 -8.45
CA GLY A 211 -22.08 -3.26 -8.90
C GLY A 211 -21.38 -4.41 -9.62
N TYR A 212 -20.41 -4.09 -10.49
CA TYR A 212 -19.59 -5.09 -11.18
C TYR A 212 -18.76 -5.94 -10.21
N LEU A 213 -18.02 -5.30 -9.31
CA LEU A 213 -17.16 -5.99 -8.35
C LEU A 213 -17.97 -6.89 -7.41
N CYS A 214 -19.12 -6.41 -6.90
CA CYS A 214 -19.97 -7.21 -6.02
C CYS A 214 -20.67 -8.37 -6.75
N SER A 215 -21.19 -8.12 -7.95
CA SER A 215 -22.06 -9.07 -8.66
C SER A 215 -21.30 -10.08 -9.51
N HIS A 216 -20.06 -9.79 -9.88
CA HIS A 216 -19.25 -10.65 -10.74
C HIS A 216 -17.97 -11.11 -10.05
N ILE A 217 -17.15 -10.20 -9.54
CA ILE A 217 -15.83 -10.55 -8.99
C ILE A 217 -15.97 -11.25 -7.64
N LEU A 218 -16.66 -10.65 -6.67
CA LEU A 218 -16.88 -11.21 -5.32
C LEU A 218 -18.02 -12.25 -5.27
N LYS A 219 -18.41 -12.78 -6.43
CA LYS A 219 -19.45 -13.80 -6.55
C LYS A 219 -18.84 -15.13 -6.96
N ARG A 220 -19.36 -16.22 -6.39
CA ARG A 220 -19.03 -17.57 -6.83
C ARG A 220 -19.67 -17.84 -8.20
N ARG A 221 -18.90 -18.42 -9.11
CA ARG A 221 -19.32 -18.82 -10.45
C ARG A 221 -20.01 -20.19 -10.40
N GLU A 222 -20.67 -20.57 -11.50
CA GLU A 222 -21.30 -21.89 -11.62
C GLU A 222 -20.28 -23.04 -11.51
N SER A 223 -19.03 -22.80 -11.93
CA SER A 223 -17.92 -23.75 -11.78
C SER A 223 -17.49 -23.98 -10.32
N GLY A 224 -18.03 -23.22 -9.35
CA GLY A 224 -17.65 -23.26 -7.94
C GLY A 224 -16.42 -22.40 -7.60
N LEU A 225 -15.69 -21.92 -8.59
CA LEU A 225 -14.59 -20.96 -8.43
C LEU A 225 -15.12 -19.54 -8.18
N PRO A 226 -14.36 -18.68 -7.48
CA PRO A 226 -14.74 -17.29 -7.34
C PRO A 226 -14.58 -16.50 -8.65
N GLY A 227 -15.20 -15.32 -8.72
CA GLY A 227 -15.21 -14.45 -9.90
C GLY A 227 -13.86 -13.84 -10.29
N TRP A 228 -12.89 -13.84 -9.37
CA TRP A 228 -11.51 -13.38 -9.63
C TRP A 228 -10.55 -14.50 -10.07
N TRP A 229 -11.06 -15.70 -10.38
CA TRP A 229 -10.21 -16.76 -10.92
C TRP A 229 -9.57 -16.33 -12.25
N VAL A 230 -8.24 -16.44 -12.29
CA VAL A 230 -7.43 -16.18 -13.47
C VAL A 230 -7.06 -17.53 -14.08
N PRO A 231 -7.57 -17.89 -15.26
CA PRO A 231 -7.22 -19.14 -15.91
C PRO A 231 -5.78 -19.07 -16.44
N SER A 232 -5.12 -20.22 -16.58
CA SER A 232 -3.69 -20.32 -16.95
C SER A 232 -3.37 -19.55 -18.24
N GLU A 233 -4.24 -19.60 -19.25
CA GLU A 233 -4.05 -18.88 -20.52
C GLU A 233 -4.05 -17.35 -20.40
N LEU A 234 -4.62 -16.81 -19.31
CA LEU A 234 -4.63 -15.38 -18.99
C LEU A 234 -3.52 -14.99 -18.01
N GLU A 235 -2.66 -15.92 -17.60
CA GLU A 235 -1.48 -15.57 -16.82
C GLU A 235 -0.54 -14.69 -17.65
N PRO A 236 -0.06 -13.56 -17.11
CA PRO A 236 0.77 -12.61 -17.84
C PRO A 236 2.19 -13.13 -18.10
N ILE A 237 2.70 -13.98 -17.22
CA ILE A 237 4.08 -14.49 -17.22
C ILE A 237 4.06 -16.00 -17.51
N ALA A 238 5.01 -16.50 -18.29
CA ALA A 238 5.01 -17.89 -18.73
C ALA A 238 5.23 -18.87 -17.57
N GLU A 239 6.09 -18.50 -16.64
CA GLU A 239 6.41 -19.24 -15.42
C GLU A 239 5.19 -19.41 -14.51
N ASP A 240 4.29 -18.42 -14.48
CA ASP A 240 3.03 -18.51 -13.75
C ASP A 240 2.08 -19.54 -14.40
N ARG A 241 2.11 -19.71 -15.73
CA ARG A 241 1.32 -20.73 -16.43
C ARG A 241 1.75 -22.14 -16.03
N GLU A 242 3.05 -22.33 -15.86
CA GLU A 242 3.62 -23.60 -15.41
C GLU A 242 3.31 -23.87 -13.94
N THR A 243 3.34 -22.83 -13.11
CA THR A 243 3.04 -22.92 -11.66
C THR A 243 1.54 -23.14 -11.40
N TYR A 244 0.68 -22.52 -12.22
CA TYR A 244 -0.78 -22.57 -12.12
C TYR A 244 -1.39 -23.12 -13.42
N PRO A 245 -1.25 -24.43 -13.71
CA PRO A 245 -1.76 -25.03 -14.95
C PRO A 245 -3.29 -25.00 -15.05
N HIS A 246 -3.99 -24.85 -13.93
CA HIS A 246 -5.44 -24.66 -13.86
C HIS A 246 -5.84 -23.22 -13.50
N GLY A 247 -4.87 -22.30 -13.53
CA GLY A 247 -5.04 -20.93 -13.10
C GLY A 247 -4.99 -20.76 -11.59
N ASP A 248 -5.08 -19.51 -11.15
CA ASP A 248 -4.91 -19.13 -9.76
C ASP A 248 -6.06 -18.27 -9.21
N LEU A 249 -6.09 -18.19 -7.88
CA LEU A 249 -6.91 -17.31 -7.09
C LEU A 249 -5.97 -16.35 -6.34
N ASN A 250 -5.77 -15.16 -6.91
CA ASN A 250 -4.83 -14.20 -6.37
C ASN A 250 -5.37 -13.57 -5.06
N LEU A 251 -4.66 -13.79 -3.95
CA LEU A 251 -5.03 -13.28 -2.62
C LEU A 251 -4.32 -11.94 -2.31
N GLY A 252 -3.39 -11.49 -3.16
CA GLY A 252 -2.61 -10.27 -2.94
C GLY A 252 -3.45 -9.00 -2.87
N MET A 253 -2.86 -7.95 -2.29
CA MET A 253 -3.41 -6.58 -2.33
C MET A 253 -3.28 -5.97 -3.72
N ALA A 254 -2.12 -6.15 -4.36
CA ALA A 254 -1.80 -5.50 -5.63
C ALA A 254 -2.62 -6.08 -6.80
N HIS A 255 -2.65 -7.41 -6.93
CA HIS A 255 -3.27 -8.07 -8.08
C HIS A 255 -4.44 -9.00 -7.72
N GLY A 256 -4.86 -9.00 -6.45
CA GLY A 256 -5.78 -9.99 -5.91
C GLY A 256 -7.05 -9.43 -5.30
N VAL A 257 -7.83 -10.34 -4.71
CA VAL A 257 -9.12 -10.03 -4.08
C VAL A 257 -8.99 -9.11 -2.88
N THR A 258 -7.84 -9.09 -2.21
CA THR A 258 -7.61 -8.23 -1.03
C THR A 258 -7.71 -6.75 -1.40
N GLY A 259 -7.17 -6.33 -2.55
CA GLY A 259 -7.30 -4.94 -3.03
C GLY A 259 -8.74 -4.55 -3.34
N VAL A 260 -9.54 -5.49 -3.86
CA VAL A 260 -10.97 -5.31 -4.12
C VAL A 260 -11.72 -5.10 -2.80
N VAL A 261 -11.52 -6.00 -1.83
CA VAL A 261 -12.18 -5.93 -0.52
C VAL A 261 -11.78 -4.65 0.23
N ALA A 262 -10.51 -4.27 0.22
CA ALA A 262 -10.03 -3.05 0.86
C ALA A 262 -10.68 -1.78 0.26
N THR A 263 -10.81 -1.74 -1.07
CA THR A 263 -11.41 -0.59 -1.78
C THR A 263 -12.92 -0.52 -1.56
N LEU A 264 -13.64 -1.66 -1.60
CA LEU A 264 -15.08 -1.69 -1.32
C LEU A 264 -15.41 -1.40 0.14
N THR A 265 -14.55 -1.83 1.07
CA THR A 265 -14.64 -1.46 2.49
C THR A 265 -14.54 0.06 2.64
N THR A 266 -13.55 0.68 1.98
CA THR A 266 -13.40 2.15 1.96
C THR A 266 -14.63 2.85 1.36
N LEU A 267 -15.20 2.30 0.28
CA LEU A 267 -16.41 2.84 -0.33
C LEU A 267 -17.60 2.79 0.64
N ALA A 268 -17.80 1.66 1.32
CA ALA A 268 -18.86 1.49 2.30
C ALA A 268 -18.69 2.40 3.54
N GLU A 269 -17.45 2.60 4.02
CA GLU A 269 -17.13 3.49 5.13
C GLU A 269 -17.45 4.97 4.82
N ARG A 270 -17.31 5.39 3.56
CA ARG A 270 -17.54 6.78 3.11
C ARG A 270 -18.97 7.04 2.66
N ALA A 271 -19.63 6.03 2.13
CA ALA A 271 -21.01 6.07 1.69
C ALA A 271 -21.88 5.26 2.66
N SER A 272 -22.57 4.26 2.14
CA SER A 272 -23.40 3.35 2.93
C SER A 272 -23.08 1.91 2.55
N LEU A 273 -23.02 1.03 3.54
CA LEU A 273 -22.98 -0.40 3.32
C LEU A 273 -24.36 -0.88 2.84
N THR A 274 -24.51 -1.16 1.54
CA THR A 274 -25.75 -1.74 1.01
C THR A 274 -25.81 -3.24 1.31
N PRO A 275 -27.01 -3.86 1.35
CA PRO A 275 -27.14 -5.30 1.56
C PRO A 275 -26.33 -6.15 0.57
N GLU A 276 -26.26 -5.74 -0.70
CA GLU A 276 -25.50 -6.43 -1.74
C GLU A 276 -23.99 -6.33 -1.51
N MET A 277 -23.52 -5.16 -1.07
CA MET A 277 -22.12 -4.96 -0.70
C MET A 277 -21.75 -5.76 0.54
N GLU A 278 -22.60 -5.74 1.57
CA GLU A 278 -22.40 -6.51 2.79
C GLU A 278 -22.27 -8.01 2.49
N ASP A 279 -23.20 -8.55 1.72
CA ASP A 279 -23.23 -9.95 1.32
C ASP A 279 -22.00 -10.35 0.47
N ALA A 280 -21.59 -9.48 -0.46
CA ALA A 280 -20.36 -9.68 -1.23
C ALA A 280 -19.08 -9.63 -0.38
N LEU A 281 -18.98 -8.65 0.53
CA LEU A 281 -17.85 -8.50 1.44
C LEU A 281 -17.76 -9.66 2.42
N ARG A 282 -18.88 -10.11 3.02
CA ARG A 282 -18.90 -11.26 3.94
C ARG A 282 -18.35 -12.51 3.26
N ARG A 283 -18.83 -12.85 2.06
CA ARG A 283 -18.29 -13.99 1.30
C ARG A 283 -16.80 -13.89 1.03
N ALA A 284 -16.32 -12.72 0.63
CA ALA A 284 -14.92 -12.50 0.30
C ALA A 284 -14.04 -12.59 1.56
N VAL A 285 -14.47 -11.96 2.66
CA VAL A 285 -13.82 -12.03 3.97
C VAL A 285 -13.75 -13.46 4.49
N ASP A 286 -14.84 -14.22 4.39
CA ASP A 286 -14.88 -15.63 4.80
C ASP A 286 -13.90 -16.47 3.99
N TRP A 287 -13.86 -16.26 2.66
CA TRP A 287 -12.90 -16.96 1.80
C TRP A 287 -11.46 -16.59 2.14
N MET A 288 -11.17 -15.30 2.34
CA MET A 288 -9.83 -14.83 2.73
C MET A 288 -9.42 -15.41 4.08
N ALA A 289 -10.29 -15.36 5.09
CA ALA A 289 -10.02 -15.89 6.42
C ALA A 289 -9.77 -17.41 6.41
N MET A 290 -10.53 -18.15 5.59
CA MET A 290 -10.37 -19.60 5.39
C MET A 290 -8.97 -19.99 4.88
N TRP A 291 -8.31 -19.12 4.12
CA TRP A 291 -6.99 -19.39 3.52
C TRP A 291 -5.80 -19.07 4.43
N ARG A 292 -6.02 -18.73 5.70
CA ARG A 292 -4.92 -18.67 6.68
C ARG A 292 -4.28 -20.06 6.79
N GLN A 293 -2.99 -20.15 6.50
CA GLN A 293 -2.17 -21.34 6.72
C GLN A 293 -1.27 -21.16 7.94
N GLU A 294 -0.72 -22.28 8.42
CA GLU A 294 0.26 -22.28 9.51
C GLU A 294 1.30 -23.36 9.22
N VAL A 295 2.58 -22.97 9.21
CA VAL A 295 3.70 -23.86 8.95
C VAL A 295 4.73 -23.64 10.06
N ASP A 296 5.15 -24.72 10.71
CA ASP A 296 6.08 -24.67 11.86
C ASP A 296 5.65 -23.68 12.97
N GLY A 297 4.34 -23.55 13.18
CA GLY A 297 3.75 -22.63 14.15
C GLY A 297 3.71 -21.16 13.71
N VAL A 298 4.12 -20.84 12.48
CA VAL A 298 4.07 -19.49 11.91
C VAL A 298 2.81 -19.34 11.06
N PRO A 299 1.86 -18.47 11.46
CA PRO A 299 0.67 -18.22 10.68
C PRO A 299 0.94 -17.26 9.52
N TYR A 300 0.31 -17.49 8.37
CA TYR A 300 0.42 -16.60 7.22
C TYR A 300 -0.77 -16.74 6.26
N TRP A 301 -0.94 -15.76 5.38
CA TRP A 301 -1.75 -15.88 4.17
C TRP A 301 -0.89 -16.08 2.92
N PRO A 302 -1.23 -17.02 2.03
CA PRO A 302 -0.59 -17.19 0.74
C PRO A 302 -0.66 -15.93 -0.13
N ALA A 303 0.26 -15.78 -1.07
CA ALA A 303 0.17 -14.74 -2.09
C ALA A 303 -0.90 -15.08 -3.15
N ARG A 304 -0.92 -16.33 -3.58
CA ARG A 304 -1.77 -16.90 -4.63
C ARG A 304 -2.12 -18.33 -4.27
N ILE A 305 -3.25 -18.80 -4.76
CA ILE A 305 -3.78 -20.14 -4.47
C ILE A 305 -4.09 -20.83 -5.81
N PRO A 306 -3.51 -22.01 -6.10
CA PRO A 306 -3.90 -22.80 -7.26
C PRO A 306 -5.41 -23.09 -7.25
N ALA A 307 -6.08 -22.90 -8.38
CA ALA A 307 -7.54 -22.99 -8.48
C ALA A 307 -8.10 -24.37 -8.09
N GLU A 308 -7.35 -25.43 -8.34
CA GLU A 308 -7.66 -26.81 -7.98
C GLU A 308 -7.73 -27.05 -6.46
N LEU A 309 -7.11 -26.18 -5.65
CA LEU A 309 -7.15 -26.26 -4.19
C LEU A 309 -8.32 -25.46 -3.58
N ASN A 310 -9.12 -24.76 -4.39
CA ASN A 310 -10.19 -23.89 -3.92
C ASN A 310 -11.13 -24.61 -2.93
N GLY A 311 -11.32 -24.01 -1.75
CA GLY A 311 -12.20 -24.54 -0.70
C GLY A 311 -11.60 -25.66 0.15
N SER A 312 -10.34 -26.05 -0.07
CA SER A 312 -9.68 -27.14 0.67
C SER A 312 -8.34 -26.69 1.29
N PRO A 313 -8.32 -25.60 2.09
CA PRO A 313 -7.07 -25.04 2.64
C PRO A 313 -6.32 -26.00 3.57
N ARG A 314 -7.02 -26.95 4.19
CA ARG A 314 -6.44 -27.95 5.12
C ARG A 314 -5.64 -29.03 4.40
N ASP A 315 -6.00 -29.32 3.16
CA ASP A 315 -5.35 -30.32 2.32
C ASP A 315 -4.29 -29.69 1.39
N ALA A 316 -4.28 -28.36 1.30
CA ALA A 316 -3.32 -27.62 0.50
C ALA A 316 -1.91 -27.71 1.13
N PRO A 317 -0.86 -27.99 0.33
CA PRO A 317 0.51 -27.87 0.83
C PRO A 317 0.83 -26.41 1.21
N PRO A 318 1.93 -26.16 1.93
CA PRO A 318 2.42 -24.81 2.18
C PRO A 318 2.53 -24.00 0.89
N GLN A 319 1.75 -22.92 0.78
CA GLN A 319 1.81 -22.02 -0.37
C GLN A 319 2.81 -20.89 -0.15
N PHE A 320 3.31 -20.31 -1.24
CA PHE A 320 4.22 -19.17 -1.20
C PHE A 320 3.58 -17.96 -0.52
N THR A 321 4.35 -17.26 0.32
CA THR A 321 3.97 -16.00 0.96
C THR A 321 5.13 -15.01 1.02
N ARG A 322 4.80 -13.76 1.36
CA ARG A 322 5.69 -12.66 1.74
C ARG A 322 5.08 -11.93 2.94
N ALA A 323 5.88 -11.14 3.63
CA ALA A 323 5.41 -10.14 4.58
C ALA A 323 5.36 -8.73 3.93
N ALA A 324 4.83 -8.63 2.71
CA ALA A 324 4.80 -7.41 1.92
C ALA A 324 3.40 -6.76 1.90
N TRP A 325 3.32 -5.50 1.47
CA TRP A 325 2.05 -4.85 1.17
C TRP A 325 1.36 -5.52 -0.03
N CYS A 326 2.08 -5.71 -1.14
CA CYS A 326 1.50 -6.17 -2.40
C CYS A 326 0.97 -7.62 -2.32
N TYR A 327 1.67 -8.49 -1.59
CA TYR A 327 1.36 -9.91 -1.46
C TYR A 327 1.65 -10.43 -0.05
N GLY A 328 0.74 -11.30 0.42
CA GLY A 328 0.87 -12.00 1.68
C GLY A 328 0.27 -11.25 2.86
N THR A 329 0.81 -11.51 4.04
CA THR A 329 0.07 -11.34 5.30
C THR A 329 -0.26 -9.90 5.67
N PRO A 330 0.65 -8.91 5.57
CA PRO A 330 0.33 -7.54 5.99
C PRO A 330 -0.87 -6.93 5.27
N GLY A 331 -0.89 -6.98 3.94
CA GLY A 331 -2.01 -6.44 3.16
C GLY A 331 -3.34 -7.15 3.47
N VAL A 332 -3.31 -8.47 3.57
CA VAL A 332 -4.48 -9.30 3.89
C VAL A 332 -5.01 -9.00 5.30
N ALA A 333 -4.12 -9.01 6.29
CA ALA A 333 -4.49 -8.80 7.69
C ALA A 333 -5.12 -7.42 7.90
N LEU A 334 -4.51 -6.34 7.39
CA LEU A 334 -5.09 -5.00 7.54
C LEU A 334 -6.47 -4.90 6.88
N THR A 335 -6.64 -5.54 5.72
CA THR A 335 -7.93 -5.57 5.02
C THR A 335 -8.98 -6.30 5.84
N LEU A 336 -8.65 -7.48 6.38
CA LEU A 336 -9.54 -8.24 7.26
C LEU A 336 -9.88 -7.46 8.53
N MET A 337 -8.94 -6.72 9.10
CA MET A 337 -9.20 -5.87 10.27
C MET A 337 -10.21 -4.76 9.95
N ARG A 338 -10.07 -4.09 8.80
CA ARG A 338 -11.01 -3.04 8.37
C ARG A 338 -12.38 -3.61 8.03
N ALA A 339 -12.41 -4.64 7.18
CA ALA A 339 -13.66 -5.27 6.76
C ALA A 339 -14.39 -5.93 7.93
N GLY A 340 -13.66 -6.62 8.83
CA GLY A 340 -14.24 -7.20 10.05
C GLY A 340 -14.86 -6.15 10.97
N ARG A 341 -14.23 -4.98 11.14
CA ARG A 341 -14.85 -3.86 11.88
C ARG A 341 -16.11 -3.34 11.21
N LEU A 342 -16.08 -3.13 9.89
CA LEU A 342 -17.24 -2.68 9.12
C LEU A 342 -18.42 -3.67 9.22
N LEU A 343 -18.12 -4.97 9.17
CA LEU A 343 -19.11 -6.06 9.20
C LEU A 343 -19.54 -6.49 10.62
N GLY A 344 -18.93 -5.92 11.66
CA GLY A 344 -19.21 -6.26 13.06
C GLY A 344 -18.72 -7.64 13.49
N ASP A 345 -17.64 -8.14 12.89
CA ASP A 345 -17.03 -9.45 13.19
C ASP A 345 -15.68 -9.28 13.93
N PRO A 346 -15.66 -9.26 15.27
CA PRO A 346 -14.42 -9.12 16.03
C PRO A 346 -13.48 -10.34 15.88
N GLY A 347 -14.00 -11.53 15.60
CA GLY A 347 -13.20 -12.75 15.47
C GLY A 347 -12.28 -12.72 14.26
N VAL A 348 -12.76 -12.16 13.14
CA VAL A 348 -11.93 -11.89 11.95
C VAL A 348 -10.82 -10.89 12.28
N VAL A 349 -11.14 -9.84 13.04
CA VAL A 349 -10.16 -8.81 13.40
C VAL A 349 -9.07 -9.38 14.33
N ASP A 350 -9.43 -10.19 15.32
CA ASP A 350 -8.48 -10.85 16.22
C ASP A 350 -7.57 -11.82 15.47
N THR A 351 -8.15 -12.66 14.60
CA THR A 351 -7.40 -13.60 13.75
C THR A 351 -6.39 -12.87 12.87
N ALA A 352 -6.78 -11.73 12.29
CA ALA A 352 -5.91 -10.92 11.45
C ALA A 352 -4.73 -10.32 12.23
N VAL A 353 -4.98 -9.80 13.43
CA VAL A 353 -3.91 -9.27 14.31
C VAL A 353 -2.95 -10.38 14.70
N ASP A 354 -3.46 -11.51 15.19
CA ASP A 354 -2.61 -12.61 15.66
C ASP A 354 -1.77 -13.22 14.54
N ALA A 355 -2.33 -13.36 13.34
CA ALA A 355 -1.58 -13.84 12.19
C ALA A 355 -0.54 -12.83 11.69
N LEU A 356 -0.83 -11.53 11.70
CA LEU A 356 0.15 -10.49 11.37
C LEU A 356 1.31 -10.48 12.34
N VAL A 357 1.00 -10.49 13.65
CA VAL A 357 2.01 -10.55 14.71
C VAL A 357 2.83 -11.84 14.60
N GLY A 358 2.17 -13.00 14.46
CA GLY A 358 2.85 -14.29 14.38
C GLY A 358 3.77 -14.42 13.17
N HIS A 359 3.34 -13.94 11.99
CA HIS A 359 4.20 -13.94 10.80
C HIS A 359 5.43 -13.06 10.99
N LEU A 360 5.25 -11.85 11.53
CA LEU A 360 6.34 -10.89 11.74
C LEU A 360 7.19 -11.20 12.98
N GLN A 361 6.88 -12.24 13.75
CA GLN A 361 7.76 -12.81 14.77
C GLN A 361 8.67 -13.90 14.22
N ALA A 362 8.39 -14.43 13.02
CA ALA A 362 9.28 -15.35 12.34
C ALA A 362 10.62 -14.65 12.00
N PRO A 363 11.71 -15.41 11.79
CA PRO A 363 12.98 -14.83 11.38
C PRO A 363 12.86 -13.95 10.14
N GLU A 364 13.58 -12.82 10.14
CA GLU A 364 13.50 -11.78 9.10
C GLU A 364 13.62 -12.30 7.66
N HIS A 365 14.48 -13.29 7.43
CA HIS A 365 14.67 -13.87 6.09
C HIS A 365 13.39 -14.56 5.54
N ALA A 366 12.48 -15.01 6.41
CA ALA A 366 11.21 -15.60 6.02
C ALA A 366 10.23 -14.57 5.46
N TRP A 367 10.43 -13.28 5.77
CA TRP A 367 9.54 -12.20 5.31
C TRP A 367 9.68 -11.89 3.82
N ARG A 368 10.84 -12.20 3.22
CA ARG A 368 11.13 -12.01 1.79
C ARG A 368 10.85 -10.57 1.33
N LEU A 369 11.44 -9.61 2.05
CA LEU A 369 11.34 -8.17 1.76
C LEU A 369 12.52 -7.67 0.93
N ASP A 370 12.27 -6.72 0.03
CA ASP A 370 13.23 -6.25 -0.97
C ASP A 370 13.84 -4.90 -0.56
N GLY A 371 14.41 -4.89 0.64
CA GLY A 371 15.05 -3.72 1.22
C GLY A 371 14.05 -2.65 1.70
N PRO A 372 14.37 -1.34 1.58
CA PRO A 372 13.66 -0.28 2.30
C PRO A 372 12.31 0.14 1.70
N THR A 373 12.03 -0.18 0.43
CA THR A 373 10.96 0.44 -0.36
C THR A 373 9.54 -0.03 0.01
N PHE A 374 8.52 0.56 -0.60
CA PHE A 374 7.13 0.42 -0.13
C PHE A 374 6.47 -0.87 -0.60
N CYS A 375 6.47 -1.16 -1.89
CA CYS A 375 5.62 -2.20 -2.51
C CYS A 375 5.76 -3.56 -1.80
N HIS A 376 7.00 -3.95 -1.57
CA HIS A 376 7.37 -5.23 -0.97
C HIS A 376 8.68 -5.15 -0.18
N GLY A 377 8.92 -3.99 0.41
CA GLY A 377 10.02 -3.75 1.35
C GLY A 377 9.52 -3.33 2.73
N TYR A 378 10.48 -2.91 3.55
CA TYR A 378 10.30 -2.57 4.95
C TYR A 378 9.32 -1.43 5.18
N SER A 379 9.39 -0.36 4.41
CA SER A 379 8.53 0.81 4.64
C SER A 379 7.05 0.48 4.45
N GLY A 380 6.68 -0.35 3.47
CA GLY A 380 5.28 -0.74 3.26
C GLY A 380 4.74 -1.61 4.38
N ALA A 381 5.51 -2.62 4.81
CA ALA A 381 5.15 -3.47 5.95
C ALA A 381 5.03 -2.66 7.25
N LEU A 382 5.96 -1.73 7.49
CA LEU A 382 5.92 -0.80 8.63
C LEU A 382 4.69 0.13 8.58
N HIS A 383 4.34 0.63 7.40
CA HIS A 383 3.16 1.48 7.23
C HIS A 383 1.86 0.69 7.47
N VAL A 384 1.81 -0.57 7.06
CA VAL A 384 0.71 -1.48 7.40
C VAL A 384 0.62 -1.70 8.91
N LEU A 385 1.74 -1.91 9.61
CA LEU A 385 1.76 -2.02 11.07
C LEU A 385 1.24 -0.74 11.75
N HIS A 386 1.63 0.43 11.24
CA HIS A 386 1.12 1.71 11.74
C HIS A 386 -0.41 1.79 11.60
N ARG A 387 -0.96 1.46 10.42
CA ARG A 387 -2.42 1.42 10.20
C ARG A 387 -3.12 0.37 11.05
N ALA A 388 -2.54 -0.82 11.22
CA ALA A 388 -3.09 -1.89 12.04
C ALA A 388 -3.13 -1.48 13.53
N TRP A 389 -2.05 -0.86 14.02
CA TRP A 389 -1.99 -0.34 15.39
C TRP A 389 -3.02 0.77 15.61
N LEU A 390 -3.24 1.67 14.65
CA LEU A 390 -4.30 2.68 14.75
C LEU A 390 -5.71 2.09 14.89
N ILE A 391 -5.93 0.89 14.36
CA ILE A 391 -7.22 0.20 14.44
C ILE A 391 -7.41 -0.48 15.81
N ARG A 392 -6.36 -1.03 16.42
CA ARG A 392 -6.46 -1.92 17.59
C ARG A 392 -5.75 -1.49 18.86
N GLY A 393 -4.75 -0.61 18.76
CA GLY A 393 -3.90 -0.23 19.89
C GLY A 393 -3.10 -1.40 20.49
N ASP A 394 -2.86 -2.48 19.73
CA ASP A 394 -2.17 -3.68 20.23
C ASP A 394 -0.67 -3.41 20.41
N GLU A 395 -0.15 -3.61 21.62
CA GLU A 395 1.26 -3.36 21.94
C GLU A 395 2.23 -4.25 21.15
N ARG A 396 1.82 -5.47 20.75
CA ARG A 396 2.66 -6.36 19.93
C ARG A 396 2.91 -5.74 18.55
N LEU A 397 1.89 -5.12 17.96
CA LEU A 397 2.02 -4.39 16.70
C LEU A 397 2.96 -3.19 16.84
N ARG A 398 2.85 -2.46 17.96
CA ARG A 398 3.73 -1.32 18.27
C ARG A 398 5.18 -1.76 18.40
N GLN A 399 5.48 -2.85 19.12
CA GLN A 399 6.84 -3.37 19.28
C GLN A 399 7.47 -3.83 17.95
N LEU A 400 6.67 -4.47 17.08
CA LEU A 400 7.12 -4.80 15.72
C LEU A 400 7.41 -3.54 14.91
N ALA A 401 6.52 -2.55 14.96
CA ALA A 401 6.72 -1.28 14.26
C ALA A 401 7.98 -0.54 14.74
N LEU A 402 8.24 -0.54 16.06
CA LEU A 402 9.46 0.03 16.64
C LEU A 402 10.72 -0.64 16.10
N THR A 403 10.72 -1.97 16.05
CA THR A 403 11.86 -2.76 15.54
C THR A 403 12.11 -2.48 14.06
N MET A 404 11.05 -2.53 13.24
CA MET A 404 11.15 -2.26 11.81
C MET A 404 11.54 -0.81 11.51
N ALA A 405 11.00 0.16 12.26
CA ALA A 405 11.33 1.57 12.11
C ALA A 405 12.80 1.84 12.45
N SER A 406 13.31 1.27 13.56
CA SER A 406 14.71 1.42 13.96
C SER A 406 15.63 0.87 12.87
N LYS A 407 15.36 -0.34 12.36
CA LYS A 407 16.14 -0.92 11.26
C LYS A 407 16.09 -0.09 9.98
N LEU A 408 14.90 0.38 9.58
CA LEU A 408 14.75 1.21 8.37
C LEU A 408 15.54 2.51 8.48
N ILE A 409 15.53 3.15 9.66
CA ILE A 409 16.14 4.44 9.91
C ILE A 409 17.66 4.34 10.12
N ASP A 410 18.11 3.36 10.90
CA ASP A 410 19.50 3.24 11.35
C ASP A 410 20.35 2.36 10.43
N ASP A 411 19.77 1.28 9.87
CA ASP A 411 20.53 0.27 9.13
C ASP A 411 20.36 0.35 7.60
N MET A 412 19.22 0.88 7.13
CA MET A 412 18.89 0.91 5.69
C MET A 412 19.04 2.28 5.04
N ALA A 413 19.19 3.35 5.82
CA ALA A 413 19.55 4.64 5.28
C ALA A 413 21.01 4.63 4.81
N GLU A 414 21.24 5.00 3.56
CA GLU A 414 22.57 5.10 2.97
C GLU A 414 22.88 6.57 2.67
N PRO A 415 23.51 7.33 3.59
CA PRO A 415 23.68 8.78 3.45
C PRO A 415 24.41 9.22 2.18
N ASP A 416 25.26 8.36 1.62
CA ASP A 416 26.01 8.63 0.40
C ASP A 416 25.27 8.23 -0.89
N ALA A 417 24.13 7.53 -0.80
CA ALA A 417 23.33 7.17 -1.95
C ALA A 417 22.54 8.39 -2.47
N PRO A 418 22.34 8.54 -3.79
CA PRO A 418 21.66 9.70 -4.37
C PRO A 418 20.34 10.08 -3.69
N PHE A 419 19.52 9.10 -3.31
CA PHE A 419 18.22 9.34 -2.67
C PHE A 419 18.09 8.66 -1.29
N ILE A 420 19.21 8.36 -0.63
CA ILE A 420 19.32 7.72 0.70
C ILE A 420 18.87 6.26 0.74
N PHE A 421 17.77 5.90 0.07
CA PHE A 421 17.21 4.56 0.07
C PHE A 421 17.22 3.96 -1.34
N ARG A 422 17.92 2.83 -1.49
CA ARG A 422 17.97 2.08 -2.75
C ARG A 422 17.10 0.83 -2.68
N HIS A 423 16.36 0.55 -3.74
CA HIS A 423 15.58 -0.68 -3.87
C HIS A 423 16.49 -1.88 -4.05
N TRP A 424 16.19 -3.01 -3.40
CA TRP A 424 16.97 -4.23 -3.53
C TRP A 424 16.27 -5.18 -4.50
N MET A 425 16.74 -5.27 -5.73
CA MET A 425 16.15 -6.12 -6.75
C MET A 425 16.84 -7.48 -6.78
N PRO A 426 16.16 -8.58 -6.43
CA PRO A 426 16.72 -9.92 -6.58
C PRO A 426 17.05 -10.20 -8.06
N ASP A 427 18.08 -11.01 -8.32
CA ASP A 427 18.54 -11.34 -9.68
C ASP A 427 17.77 -12.51 -10.34
N SER A 428 16.54 -12.77 -9.90
CA SER A 428 15.68 -13.84 -10.40
C SER A 428 14.24 -13.34 -10.60
N PRO A 429 13.56 -13.75 -11.70
CA PRO A 429 12.13 -13.52 -11.91
C PRO A 429 11.25 -14.04 -10.77
N GLU A 430 11.65 -15.12 -10.10
CA GLU A 430 10.96 -15.70 -8.95
C GLU A 430 11.31 -15.02 -7.61
N GLY A 431 12.08 -13.92 -7.67
CA GLY A 431 12.53 -13.15 -6.51
C GLY A 431 13.47 -13.95 -5.61
N TRP A 432 13.43 -13.69 -4.31
CA TRP A 432 14.26 -14.38 -3.31
C TRP A 432 14.07 -15.91 -3.21
N GLN A 433 13.12 -16.49 -3.94
CA GLN A 433 12.97 -17.94 -4.00
C GLN A 433 14.12 -18.61 -4.76
N LYS A 434 14.64 -17.94 -5.80
CA LYS A 434 15.72 -18.46 -6.66
C LYS A 434 16.82 -17.44 -6.96
N ALA A 435 16.83 -16.31 -6.26
CA ALA A 435 17.90 -15.33 -6.38
C ALA A 435 19.14 -15.80 -5.61
N ASP A 436 20.29 -15.69 -6.27
CA ASP A 436 21.61 -15.93 -5.66
C ASP A 436 22.25 -14.62 -5.18
N SER A 437 21.76 -13.48 -5.70
CA SER A 437 22.23 -12.14 -5.36
C SER A 437 21.11 -11.11 -5.53
N TYR A 438 21.46 -9.84 -5.34
CA TYR A 438 20.57 -8.72 -5.61
C TYR A 438 21.36 -7.49 -6.04
N LYS A 439 20.67 -6.59 -6.71
CA LYS A 439 21.19 -5.28 -7.09
C LYS A 439 20.50 -4.18 -6.32
N ARG A 440 21.27 -3.20 -5.87
CA ARG A 440 20.74 -1.96 -5.27
C ARG A 440 20.54 -0.91 -6.36
N VAL A 441 19.30 -0.48 -6.55
CA VAL A 441 18.88 0.43 -7.62
C VAL A 441 18.31 1.71 -7.02
N ASP A 442 18.74 2.86 -7.55
CA ASP A 442 18.17 4.17 -7.23
C ASP A 442 16.86 4.35 -7.99
N SER A 443 15.77 4.68 -7.29
CA SER A 443 14.46 4.96 -7.87
C SER A 443 13.78 6.06 -7.07
N VAL A 444 12.95 6.86 -7.75
CA VAL A 444 12.32 8.04 -7.14
C VAL A 444 10.85 7.83 -6.80
N GLY A 445 10.16 6.86 -7.41
CA GLY A 445 8.70 6.72 -7.30
C GLY A 445 8.21 6.26 -5.93
N LEU A 446 6.89 6.08 -5.80
CA LEU A 446 6.29 5.69 -4.52
C LEU A 446 6.38 4.19 -4.21
N LEU A 447 6.37 3.31 -5.22
CA LEU A 447 6.33 1.87 -4.97
C LEU A 447 7.70 1.32 -4.61
N GLU A 448 8.67 1.59 -5.47
CA GLU A 448 10.02 1.02 -5.39
C GLU A 448 11.08 2.11 -5.28
N GLY A 449 10.69 3.35 -4.97
CA GLY A 449 11.60 4.47 -4.87
C GLY A 449 11.64 5.12 -3.49
N ALA A 450 12.58 6.05 -3.35
CA ALA A 450 12.82 6.77 -2.10
C ALA A 450 11.63 7.63 -1.66
N SER A 451 10.79 8.12 -2.59
CA SER A 451 9.59 8.90 -2.23
C SER A 451 8.60 8.11 -1.39
N GLY A 452 8.44 6.81 -1.68
CA GLY A 452 7.58 5.93 -0.87
C GLY A 452 8.08 5.80 0.56
N VAL A 453 9.41 5.61 0.71
CA VAL A 453 10.07 5.54 2.02
C VAL A 453 9.90 6.87 2.77
N ALA A 454 10.16 8.00 2.11
CA ALA A 454 10.00 9.33 2.69
C ALA A 454 8.55 9.61 3.13
N ALA A 455 7.56 9.17 2.36
CA ALA A 455 6.16 9.33 2.73
C ALA A 455 5.79 8.54 4.00
N VAL A 456 6.33 7.33 4.16
CA VAL A 456 6.18 6.53 5.39
C VAL A 456 6.92 7.19 6.56
N LEU A 457 8.18 7.58 6.38
CA LEU A 457 8.97 8.23 7.44
C LEU A 457 8.33 9.54 7.90
N TYR A 458 7.81 10.36 6.97
CA TYR A 458 7.05 11.55 7.29
C TYR A 458 5.79 11.20 8.11
N SER A 459 5.04 10.18 7.68
CA SER A 459 3.86 9.71 8.41
C SER A 459 4.17 9.26 9.85
N LEU A 460 5.33 8.64 10.06
CA LEU A 460 5.80 8.20 11.38
C LEU A 460 6.31 9.35 12.25
N SER A 461 6.69 10.47 11.64
CA SER A 461 7.19 11.66 12.34
C SER A 461 6.09 12.52 12.97
N LEU A 462 4.84 12.34 12.54
CA LEU A 462 3.69 13.11 13.02
C LEU A 462 3.46 12.91 14.53
N ASP A 463 2.99 13.97 15.20
CA ASP A 463 2.70 13.97 16.63
C ASP A 463 1.36 13.32 16.98
N ASP A 464 0.34 13.53 16.15
CA ASP A 464 -1.00 12.99 16.32
C ASP A 464 -1.29 11.93 15.25
N PRO A 465 -1.56 10.68 15.62
CA PRO A 465 -1.91 9.63 14.66
C PRO A 465 -3.20 9.93 13.88
N SER A 466 -4.09 10.78 14.39
CA SER A 466 -5.29 11.24 13.69
C SER A 466 -5.00 12.24 12.56
N ASP A 467 -3.79 12.83 12.54
CA ASP A 467 -3.32 13.69 11.45
C ASP A 467 -2.81 12.91 10.24
N LEU A 468 -2.80 11.57 10.27
CA LEU A 468 -2.24 10.73 9.23
C LEU A 468 -2.95 10.96 7.88
N PRO A 469 -2.27 11.59 6.90
CA PRO A 469 -2.91 11.97 5.65
C PRO A 469 -3.23 10.73 4.81
N ALA A 470 -4.33 10.76 4.06
CA ALA A 470 -4.75 9.68 3.18
C ALA A 470 -3.92 9.61 1.87
N TRP A 471 -2.60 9.82 1.92
CA TRP A 471 -1.73 9.66 0.75
C TRP A 471 -1.66 8.18 0.33
N ASP A 472 -1.71 7.29 1.31
CA ASP A 472 -1.68 5.83 1.18
C ASP A 472 -3.00 5.22 0.70
N ARG A 473 -4.00 6.06 0.40
CA ARG A 473 -5.20 5.66 -0.31
C ARG A 473 -4.91 5.02 -1.67
N VAL A 474 -3.82 5.42 -2.31
CA VAL A 474 -3.38 4.83 -3.60
C VAL A 474 -2.92 3.38 -3.45
N PHE A 475 -2.79 2.90 -2.21
CA PHE A 475 -2.47 1.52 -1.85
C PHE A 475 -3.63 0.78 -1.18
N ALA A 476 -4.84 1.37 -1.18
CA ALA A 476 -6.05 0.91 -0.48
C ALA A 476 -5.88 0.67 1.03
N LEU A 477 -4.97 1.39 1.68
CA LEU A 477 -4.74 1.28 3.13
C LEU A 477 -5.62 2.21 3.97
N SER A 478 -6.28 3.18 3.33
CA SER A 478 -7.15 4.20 3.95
C SER A 478 -8.36 4.59 3.11
#